data_AF-A0A0S8E906-F1
#
_entry.id   AF-A0A0S8E906-F1
#
_cell.length_a   1.000
_cell.length_b   1.000
_cell.length_c   1.000
_cell.angle_alpha   90.00
_cell.angle_beta   90.00
_cell.angle_gamma   90.00
#
_symmetry.space_group_name_H-M   'P 1'
#
loop_
_entity.id
_entity.type
_entity.pdbx_description
1 polymer ?
#
loop_
_entity_poly.entity_id
_entity_poly.type
_entity_poly.pdbx_seq_one_letter_code
_entity_poly.pdbx_strand_id
1 'polypeptide(L)'
;MKRFPWVLCAAAALFLGSDLFTSGAFAEPKKEGAKKAKKKKPKKDRKQGAPQQVSEISLEAMKKELNLAAEQETKLQTLWEERAKALSEWEATPAGQRLSQLRDELALASGSKRTSLLSQIRMLESQRELIEQRFDAKMLALLTAEQRAKWLGYQLYGDVCRRLQEKSVLLTTEQAEKVRALCNSAGKRLPATPTSSSMARMRSLLLREIFEEVLTDKQRKAIDPDYKAKGERRRSSDRRRNDRYSRGRRNRGQRINLRGGKAGKLQPLPKATPRE
;
A
#
# COMPACT_ATOMS: atom_id res chain seq x y z
N MET A 1 49.51 0.72 2.34
CA MET A 1 49.73 -0.31 1.30
C MET A 1 49.84 -1.68 1.95
N LYS A 2 48.77 -2.49 1.93
CA LYS A 2 48.84 -3.94 2.18
C LYS A 2 47.79 -4.60 1.30
N ARG A 3 48.26 -5.33 0.28
CA ARG A 3 47.48 -6.10 -0.70
C ARG A 3 47.23 -7.49 -0.13
N PHE A 4 46.00 -8.00 -0.26
CA PHE A 4 45.72 -9.42 -0.05
C PHE A 4 45.00 -9.98 -1.29
N PRO A 5 45.54 -11.04 -1.93
CA PRO A 5 44.95 -11.70 -3.09
C PRO A 5 44.15 -12.94 -2.67
N TRP A 6 42.96 -13.13 -3.23
CA TRP A 6 42.19 -14.38 -3.18
C TRP A 6 41.73 -14.67 -4.62
N VAL A 7 42.52 -15.42 -5.39
CA VAL A 7 42.47 -16.88 -5.59
C VAL A 7 41.20 -17.31 -6.33
N LEU A 8 41.40 -17.55 -7.63
CA LEU A 8 40.56 -18.32 -8.54
C LEU A 8 40.49 -19.79 -8.11
N CYS A 9 39.28 -20.35 -8.00
CA CYS A 9 39.05 -21.78 -8.12
C CYS A 9 37.90 -22.03 -9.10
N ALA A 10 38.25 -22.61 -10.24
CA ALA A 10 37.34 -23.23 -11.17
C ALA A 10 36.91 -24.60 -10.63
N ALA A 11 35.65 -24.97 -10.83
CA ALA A 11 35.22 -26.37 -10.86
C ALA A 11 34.01 -26.51 -11.80
N ALA A 12 34.22 -27.31 -12.83
CA ALA A 12 33.23 -27.70 -13.82
C ALA A 12 32.27 -28.75 -13.23
N ALA A 13 31.00 -28.70 -13.65
CA ALA A 13 30.10 -29.85 -13.59
C ALA A 13 29.19 -29.82 -14.82
N LEU A 14 29.55 -30.64 -15.81
CA LEU A 14 28.69 -31.06 -16.92
C LEU A 14 27.58 -31.95 -16.35
N PHE A 15 26.32 -31.54 -16.51
CA PHE A 15 25.18 -32.45 -16.40
C PHE A 15 24.53 -32.59 -17.77
N LEU A 16 24.87 -33.71 -18.41
CA LEU A 16 24.11 -34.32 -19.51
C LEU A 16 23.06 -35.25 -18.89
N GLY A 17 21.81 -35.11 -19.31
CA GLY A 17 20.72 -36.03 -18.99
C GLY A 17 19.40 -35.46 -19.53
N SER A 18 19.05 -35.70 -20.80
CA SER A 18 18.24 -36.83 -21.28
C SER A 18 16.88 -36.93 -20.60
N ASP A 19 15.82 -36.53 -21.30
CA ASP A 19 14.61 -37.35 -21.45
C ASP A 19 13.77 -36.85 -22.64
N LEU A 20 13.82 -37.65 -23.71
CA LEU A 20 12.97 -37.56 -24.88
C LEU A 20 11.56 -38.01 -24.47
N PHE A 21 10.61 -37.07 -24.47
CA PHE A 21 9.22 -37.33 -24.17
C PHE A 21 8.58 -38.16 -25.30
N THR A 22 8.06 -39.31 -24.91
CA THR A 22 7.44 -40.34 -25.74
C THR A 22 6.09 -39.84 -26.30
N SER A 23 5.95 -39.91 -27.61
CA SER A 23 4.69 -39.71 -28.34
C SER A 23 3.77 -40.91 -28.16
N GLY A 24 2.73 -40.76 -27.33
CA GLY A 24 1.63 -41.71 -27.21
C GLY A 24 0.39 -41.22 -27.94
N ALA A 25 0.14 -41.79 -29.12
CA ALA A 25 -1.03 -41.56 -29.95
C ALA A 25 -2.24 -42.42 -29.52
N PHE A 26 -3.41 -41.77 -29.53
CA PHE A 26 -4.70 -42.24 -30.05
C PHE A 26 -5.18 -43.69 -29.75
N ALA A 27 -6.21 -43.80 -28.90
CA ALA A 27 -7.21 -44.89 -28.98
C ALA A 27 -8.58 -44.47 -28.38
N GLU A 28 -9.53 -44.29 -29.30
CA GLU A 28 -11.00 -44.38 -29.30
C GLU A 28 -11.94 -43.99 -28.13
N PRO A 29 -13.12 -43.40 -28.47
CA PRO A 29 -14.17 -43.03 -27.51
C PRO A 29 -15.20 -44.15 -27.28
N LYS A 30 -15.44 -44.52 -26.01
CA LYS A 30 -16.65 -45.27 -25.62
C LYS A 30 -17.79 -44.33 -25.25
N LYS A 31 -18.91 -44.53 -25.95
CA LYS A 31 -20.23 -43.94 -25.71
C LYS A 31 -20.95 -44.61 -24.53
N GLU A 32 -21.93 -43.85 -24.04
CA GLU A 32 -23.12 -44.26 -23.27
C GLU A 32 -23.04 -44.34 -21.74
N GLY A 33 -23.89 -43.51 -21.12
CA GLY A 33 -24.08 -43.45 -19.69
C GLY A 33 -24.81 -42.18 -19.25
N ALA A 34 -26.01 -41.96 -19.76
CA ALA A 34 -26.87 -40.83 -19.38
C ALA A 34 -27.22 -40.89 -17.88
N LYS A 35 -26.56 -40.07 -17.07
CA LYS A 35 -26.99 -39.72 -15.70
C LYS A 35 -27.24 -38.22 -15.61
N LYS A 36 -28.49 -37.86 -15.28
CA LYS A 36 -29.01 -36.51 -15.12
C LYS A 36 -28.12 -35.66 -14.21
N ALA A 37 -27.30 -34.81 -14.84
CA ALA A 37 -26.50 -33.81 -14.16
C ALA A 37 -27.40 -32.64 -13.70
N LYS A 38 -27.47 -32.43 -12.38
CA LYS A 38 -27.93 -31.15 -11.81
C LYS A 38 -27.19 -30.01 -12.51
N LYS A 39 -27.93 -29.06 -13.09
CA LYS A 39 -27.40 -27.79 -13.66
C LYS A 39 -26.58 -27.05 -12.60
N LYS A 40 -25.29 -27.40 -12.48
CA LYS A 40 -24.28 -26.55 -11.85
C LYS A 40 -24.16 -25.34 -12.77
N LYS A 41 -24.60 -24.18 -12.28
CA LYS A 41 -24.32 -22.89 -12.94
C LYS A 41 -22.83 -22.87 -13.29
N PRO A 42 -22.45 -22.50 -14.52
CA PRO A 42 -21.04 -22.38 -14.87
C PRO A 42 -20.40 -21.44 -13.85
N LYS A 43 -19.45 -21.96 -13.08
CA LYS A 43 -18.55 -21.12 -12.29
C LYS A 43 -17.89 -20.22 -13.33
N LYS A 44 -18.28 -18.95 -13.32
CA LYS A 44 -17.62 -17.91 -14.11
C LYS A 44 -16.17 -17.96 -13.64
N ASP A 45 -15.29 -18.56 -14.44
CA ASP A 45 -13.86 -18.50 -14.24
C ASP A 45 -13.52 -17.03 -14.26
N ARG A 46 -13.48 -16.45 -13.06
CA ARG A 46 -12.95 -15.13 -12.82
C ARG A 46 -11.47 -15.32 -13.11
N LYS A 47 -11.09 -15.19 -14.39
CA LYS A 47 -9.72 -15.03 -14.82
C LYS A 47 -9.16 -14.00 -13.85
N GLN A 48 -8.39 -14.48 -12.89
CA GLN A 48 -7.54 -13.64 -12.07
C GLN A 48 -6.59 -13.07 -13.09
N GLY A 49 -6.94 -11.91 -13.65
CA GLY A 49 -5.99 -11.12 -14.38
C GLY A 49 -4.80 -11.02 -13.45
N ALA A 50 -3.67 -11.59 -13.88
CA ALA A 50 -2.43 -11.47 -13.14
C ALA A 50 -2.33 -10.00 -12.72
N PRO A 51 -2.05 -9.71 -11.44
CA PRO A 51 -1.93 -8.33 -10.99
C PRO A 51 -1.02 -7.65 -12.00
N GLN A 52 -1.54 -6.64 -12.71
CA GLN A 52 -0.75 -5.83 -13.63
C GLN A 52 0.49 -5.46 -12.83
N GLN A 53 1.62 -6.07 -13.19
CA GLN A 53 2.90 -5.80 -12.55
C GLN A 53 2.99 -4.30 -12.53
N VAL A 54 3.12 -3.76 -11.31
CA VAL A 54 3.29 -2.35 -11.04
C VAL A 54 4.22 -1.86 -12.14
N SER A 55 3.69 -1.08 -13.08
CA SER A 55 4.48 -0.61 -14.21
C SER A 55 5.67 0.05 -13.57
N GLU A 56 6.80 -0.64 -13.64
CA GLU A 56 8.09 -0.17 -13.18
C GLU A 56 8.15 1.26 -13.67
N ILE A 57 8.30 2.22 -12.75
CA ILE A 57 8.20 3.63 -13.09
C ILE A 57 9.23 3.85 -14.19
N SER A 58 8.76 3.91 -15.44
CA SER A 58 9.65 3.64 -16.55
C SER A 58 10.42 4.91 -16.87
N LEU A 59 11.63 4.73 -17.38
CA LEU A 59 12.40 5.81 -17.98
C LEU A 59 11.53 6.61 -18.98
N GLU A 60 10.69 5.92 -19.75
CA GLU A 60 9.75 6.52 -20.70
C GLU A 60 8.69 7.40 -20.04
N ALA A 61 8.13 6.97 -18.90
CA ALA A 61 7.17 7.78 -18.14
C ALA A 61 7.84 9.06 -17.63
N MET A 62 9.10 8.97 -17.16
CA MET A 62 9.86 10.13 -16.73
C MET A 62 10.15 11.10 -17.88
N LYS A 63 10.58 10.60 -19.04
CA LYS A 63 10.81 11.41 -20.25
C LYS A 63 9.54 12.16 -20.67
N LYS A 64 8.40 11.45 -20.74
CA LYS A 64 7.11 12.01 -21.12
C LYS A 64 6.60 13.08 -20.16
N GLU A 65 6.80 12.87 -18.85
CA GLU A 65 6.29 13.80 -17.85
C GLU A 65 7.18 15.04 -17.67
N LEU A 66 8.51 14.91 -17.84
CA LEU A 66 9.45 15.97 -17.48
C LEU A 66 9.97 16.78 -18.65
N ASN A 67 9.72 16.38 -19.90
CA ASN A 67 10.27 17.02 -21.10
C ASN A 67 11.78 17.25 -20.95
N LEU A 68 12.51 16.16 -20.70
CA LEU A 68 13.94 16.21 -20.40
C LEU A 68 14.75 16.73 -21.60
N ALA A 69 15.82 17.47 -21.33
CA ALA A 69 16.78 17.83 -22.36
C ALA A 69 17.54 16.58 -22.82
N ALA A 70 17.99 16.53 -24.09
CA ALA A 70 18.69 15.36 -24.65
C ALA A 70 19.91 14.94 -23.81
N GLU A 71 20.68 15.90 -23.26
CA GLU A 71 21.80 15.61 -22.36
C GLU A 71 21.37 15.04 -20.99
N GLN A 72 20.21 15.46 -20.48
CA GLN A 72 19.66 14.87 -19.25
C GLN A 72 19.18 13.45 -19.52
N GLU A 73 18.56 13.21 -20.68
CA GLU A 73 18.09 11.87 -21.06
C GLU A 73 19.22 10.85 -21.16
N THR A 74 20.34 11.21 -21.81
CA THR A 74 21.50 10.31 -21.94
C THR A 74 22.09 9.99 -20.57
N LYS A 75 22.31 11.01 -19.72
CA LYS A 75 22.79 10.81 -18.34
C LYS A 75 21.86 9.92 -17.52
N LEU A 76 20.54 10.10 -17.68
CA LEU A 76 19.55 9.34 -16.93
C LEU A 76 19.48 7.88 -17.42
N GLN A 77 19.61 7.65 -18.73
CA GLN A 77 19.73 6.32 -19.30
C GLN A 77 20.98 5.59 -18.80
N THR A 78 22.14 6.26 -18.77
CA THR A 78 23.36 5.67 -18.21
C THR A 78 23.18 5.29 -16.74
N LEU A 79 22.54 6.14 -15.92
CA LEU A 79 22.25 5.81 -14.51
C LEU A 79 21.30 4.60 -14.37
N TRP A 80 20.35 4.45 -15.30
CA TRP A 80 19.45 3.29 -15.35
C TRP A 80 20.19 1.99 -15.68
N GLU A 81 21.08 2.03 -16.67
CA GLU A 81 21.93 0.90 -17.04
C GLU A 81 22.89 0.52 -15.90
N GLU A 82 23.50 1.52 -15.24
CA GLU A 82 24.32 1.31 -14.05
C GLU A 82 23.52 0.68 -12.90
N ARG A 83 22.28 1.14 -12.66
CA ARG A 83 21.40 0.56 -11.65
C ARG A 83 21.09 -0.90 -11.96
N ALA A 84 20.70 -1.19 -13.21
CA ALA A 84 20.38 -2.55 -13.64
C ALA A 84 21.60 -3.48 -13.48
N LYS A 85 22.79 -3.01 -13.86
CA LYS A 85 24.04 -3.75 -13.68
C LYS A 85 24.34 -3.99 -12.19
N ALA A 86 24.23 -2.97 -11.35
CA ALA A 86 24.50 -3.09 -9.91
C ALA A 86 23.52 -4.06 -9.22
N LEU A 87 22.25 -4.06 -9.62
CA LEU A 87 21.27 -5.02 -9.12
C LEU A 87 21.58 -6.44 -9.59
N SER A 88 21.94 -6.63 -10.86
CA SER A 88 22.34 -7.93 -11.39
C SER A 88 23.61 -8.47 -10.70
N GLU A 89 24.61 -7.61 -10.45
CA GLU A 89 25.81 -7.97 -9.71
C GLU A 89 25.48 -8.37 -8.27
N TRP A 90 24.58 -7.64 -7.61
CA TRP A 90 24.11 -7.99 -6.27
C TRP A 90 23.35 -9.32 -6.25
N GLU A 91 22.48 -9.57 -7.24
CA GLU A 91 21.74 -10.83 -7.38
C GLU A 91 22.67 -12.04 -7.58
N ALA A 92 23.82 -11.84 -8.24
CA ALA A 92 24.85 -12.87 -8.41
C ALA A 92 25.66 -13.17 -7.13
N THR A 93 25.60 -12.32 -6.10
CA THR A 93 26.29 -12.56 -4.82
C THR A 93 25.62 -13.69 -4.01
N PRO A 94 26.32 -14.30 -3.03
CA PRO A 94 25.70 -15.26 -2.11
C PRO A 94 24.45 -14.71 -1.39
N ALA A 95 24.43 -13.40 -1.11
CA ALA A 95 23.29 -12.73 -0.48
C ALA A 95 22.06 -12.70 -1.41
N GLY A 96 22.26 -12.35 -2.69
CA GLY A 96 21.21 -12.37 -3.71
C GLY A 96 20.64 -13.76 -3.96
N GLN A 97 21.52 -14.76 -4.10
CA GLN A 97 21.12 -16.16 -4.24
C GLN A 97 20.35 -16.66 -3.01
N ARG A 98 20.79 -16.29 -1.80
CA ARG A 98 20.10 -16.63 -0.56
C ARG A 98 18.71 -16.02 -0.47
N LEU A 99 18.51 -14.79 -0.95
CA LEU A 99 17.19 -14.17 -1.00
C LEU A 99 16.21 -14.99 -1.84
N SER A 100 16.65 -15.47 -3.02
CA SER A 100 15.82 -16.35 -3.87
C SER A 100 15.43 -17.62 -3.12
N GLN A 101 16.41 -18.33 -2.54
CA GLN A 101 16.17 -19.57 -1.79
C GLN A 101 15.21 -19.35 -0.61
N LEU A 102 15.37 -18.25 0.14
CA LEU A 102 14.50 -17.93 1.27
C LEU A 102 13.05 -17.70 0.84
N ARG A 103 12.81 -17.13 -0.36
CA ARG A 103 11.46 -16.95 -0.91
C ARG A 103 10.81 -18.29 -1.25
N ASP A 104 11.58 -19.23 -1.80
CA ASP A 104 11.10 -20.60 -2.06
C ASP A 104 10.81 -21.35 -0.75
N GLU A 105 11.70 -21.23 0.24
CA GLU A 105 11.48 -21.81 1.58
C GLU A 105 10.24 -21.22 2.28
N LEU A 106 9.99 -19.91 2.12
CA LEU A 106 8.85 -19.22 2.71
C LEU A 106 7.50 -19.76 2.19
N ALA A 107 7.45 -20.20 0.93
CA ALA A 107 6.23 -20.77 0.33
C ALA A 107 5.78 -22.05 1.04
N LEU A 108 6.74 -22.83 1.58
CA LEU A 108 6.50 -24.09 2.28
C LEU A 108 6.44 -23.94 3.81
N ALA A 109 6.90 -22.81 4.36
CA ALA A 109 7.04 -22.62 5.79
C ALA A 109 5.72 -22.20 6.50
N SER A 110 5.52 -22.76 7.69
CA SER A 110 4.44 -22.42 8.63
C SER A 110 5.00 -22.08 10.03
N GLY A 111 4.15 -21.51 10.90
CA GLY A 111 4.50 -21.24 12.30
C GLY A 111 5.71 -20.32 12.50
N SER A 112 6.53 -20.64 13.49
CA SER A 112 7.72 -19.86 13.89
C SER A 112 8.82 -19.83 12.83
N LYS A 113 8.95 -20.87 12.00
CA LYS A 113 9.91 -20.90 10.88
C LYS A 113 9.56 -19.79 9.88
N ARG A 114 8.28 -19.62 9.55
CA ARG A 114 7.81 -18.57 8.62
C ARG A 114 8.21 -17.17 9.10
N THR A 115 8.03 -16.87 10.39
CA THR A 115 8.40 -15.56 10.95
C THR A 115 9.92 -15.30 10.89
N SER A 116 10.73 -16.34 11.15
CA SER A 116 12.19 -16.24 11.02
C SER A 116 12.62 -15.96 9.57
N LEU A 117 12.07 -16.70 8.60
CA LEU A 117 12.37 -16.50 7.18
C LEU A 117 11.99 -15.09 6.71
N LEU A 118 10.81 -14.58 7.11
CA LEU A 118 10.39 -13.21 6.80
C LEU A 118 11.39 -12.16 7.33
N SER A 119 11.97 -12.38 8.52
CA SER A 119 12.99 -11.48 9.06
C SER A 119 14.27 -11.49 8.24
N GLN A 120 14.74 -12.67 7.81
CA GLN A 120 15.94 -12.81 6.97
C GLN A 120 15.74 -12.18 5.58
N ILE A 121 14.57 -12.43 4.97
CA ILE A 121 14.17 -11.81 3.70
C ILE A 121 14.21 -10.29 3.82
N ARG A 122 13.60 -9.71 4.86
CA ARG A 122 13.61 -8.26 5.08
C ARG A 122 15.02 -7.67 5.18
N MET A 123 15.94 -8.37 5.84
CA MET A 123 17.34 -7.89 5.92
C MET A 123 18.01 -7.87 4.54
N LEU A 124 17.87 -8.92 3.74
CA LEU A 124 18.46 -8.97 2.40
C LEU A 124 17.77 -7.98 1.45
N GLU A 125 16.44 -7.85 1.54
CA GLU A 125 15.69 -6.84 0.77
C GLU A 125 16.15 -5.42 1.13
N SER A 126 16.49 -5.13 2.40
CA SER A 126 17.03 -3.83 2.79
C SER A 126 18.39 -3.53 2.14
N GLN A 127 19.23 -4.55 1.94
CA GLN A 127 20.52 -4.38 1.24
C GLN A 127 20.29 -4.03 -0.25
N ARG A 128 19.35 -4.73 -0.89
CA ARG A 128 18.93 -4.43 -2.27
C ARG A 128 18.33 -3.02 -2.37
N GLU A 129 17.47 -2.65 -1.42
CA GLU A 129 16.84 -1.33 -1.36
C GLU A 129 17.87 -0.20 -1.24
N LEU A 130 18.98 -0.39 -0.51
CA LEU A 130 20.06 0.61 -0.43
C LEU A 130 20.71 0.89 -1.79
N ILE A 131 20.83 -0.12 -2.65
CA ILE A 131 21.33 0.06 -4.02
C ILE A 131 20.34 0.94 -4.79
N GLU A 132 19.05 0.62 -4.74
CA GLU A 132 17.99 1.38 -5.41
C GLU A 132 17.95 2.84 -4.92
N GLN A 133 17.93 3.06 -3.61
CA GLN A 133 17.91 4.39 -3.00
C GLN A 133 19.11 5.24 -3.43
N ARG A 134 20.30 4.65 -3.56
CA ARG A 134 21.49 5.36 -4.04
C ARG A 134 21.32 5.85 -5.48
N PHE A 135 20.77 5.01 -6.35
CA PHE A 135 20.53 5.40 -7.75
C PHE A 135 19.36 6.36 -7.89
N ASP A 136 18.29 6.20 -7.11
CA ASP A 136 17.18 7.15 -7.05
C ASP A 136 17.66 8.54 -6.64
N ALA A 137 18.53 8.62 -5.62
CA ALA A 137 19.12 9.89 -5.20
C ALA A 137 19.97 10.54 -6.33
N LYS A 138 20.78 9.75 -7.05
CA LYS A 138 21.55 10.25 -8.20
C LYS A 138 20.63 10.74 -9.33
N MET A 139 19.58 9.99 -9.66
CA MET A 139 18.62 10.38 -10.69
C MET A 139 17.90 11.68 -10.33
N LEU A 140 17.40 11.81 -9.10
CA LEU A 140 16.72 13.03 -8.64
C LEU A 140 17.66 14.25 -8.59
N ALA A 141 18.95 14.04 -8.38
CA ALA A 141 19.96 15.09 -8.41
C ALA A 141 20.24 15.64 -9.82
N LEU A 142 20.00 14.86 -10.88
CA LEU A 142 20.10 15.34 -12.27
C LEU A 142 18.95 16.28 -12.66
N LEU A 143 17.83 16.23 -11.93
CA LEU A 143 16.63 17.00 -12.21
C LEU A 143 16.70 18.38 -11.55
N THR A 144 16.17 19.38 -12.23
CA THR A 144 15.91 20.69 -11.62
C THR A 144 14.91 20.56 -10.47
N ALA A 145 14.86 21.55 -9.57
CA ALA A 145 13.92 21.52 -8.45
C ALA A 145 12.45 21.40 -8.93
N GLU A 146 12.09 22.05 -10.04
CA GLU A 146 10.75 21.99 -10.63
C GLU A 146 10.46 20.61 -11.26
N GLN A 147 11.39 20.08 -12.05
CA GLN A 147 11.28 18.75 -12.65
C GLN A 147 11.14 17.69 -11.56
N ARG A 148 11.94 17.79 -10.50
CA ARG A 148 11.90 16.89 -9.34
C ARG A 148 10.56 16.95 -8.62
N ALA A 149 10.06 18.15 -8.32
CA ALA A 149 8.76 18.31 -7.67
C ALA A 149 7.61 17.75 -8.53
N LYS A 150 7.66 17.98 -9.84
CA LYS A 150 6.69 17.43 -10.81
C LYS A 150 6.75 15.90 -10.83
N TRP A 151 7.95 15.33 -10.82
CA TRP A 151 8.15 13.89 -10.81
C TRP A 151 7.64 13.23 -9.53
N LEU A 152 7.99 13.78 -8.36
CA LEU A 152 7.50 13.27 -7.08
C LEU A 152 5.98 13.39 -6.98
N GLY A 153 5.40 14.47 -7.53
CA GLY A 153 3.96 14.61 -7.68
C GLY A 153 3.33 13.53 -8.55
N TYR A 154 3.95 13.20 -9.69
CA TYR A 154 3.51 12.11 -10.56
C TYR A 154 3.56 10.75 -9.86
N GLN A 155 4.63 10.45 -9.12
CA GLN A 155 4.74 9.22 -8.33
C GLN A 155 3.63 9.11 -7.28
N LEU A 156 3.41 10.20 -6.52
CA LEU A 156 2.31 10.27 -5.54
C LEU A 156 0.94 10.08 -6.20
N TYR A 157 0.72 10.67 -7.38
CA TYR A 157 -0.52 10.52 -8.13
C TYR A 157 -0.81 9.07 -8.49
N GLY A 158 0.17 8.36 -9.07
CA GLY A 158 0.01 6.94 -9.41
C GLY A 158 -0.28 6.07 -8.18
N ASP A 159 0.45 6.32 -7.08
CA ASP A 159 0.27 5.61 -5.82
C ASP A 159 -1.11 5.84 -5.16
N VAL A 160 -1.62 7.07 -5.25
CA VAL A 160 -2.95 7.46 -4.74
C VAL A 160 -4.04 6.83 -5.59
N CYS A 161 -3.95 6.95 -6.92
CA CYS A 161 -4.93 6.38 -7.85
C CYS A 161 -5.03 4.86 -7.68
N ARG A 162 -3.90 4.16 -7.54
CA ARG A 162 -3.89 2.72 -7.28
C ARG A 162 -4.67 2.36 -6.01
N ARG A 163 -4.43 3.08 -4.91
CA ARG A 163 -5.13 2.83 -3.63
C ARG A 163 -6.62 3.13 -3.67
N LEU A 164 -7.04 4.12 -4.46
CA LEU A 164 -8.46 4.40 -4.67
C LEU A 164 -9.11 3.31 -5.54
N GLN A 165 -8.41 2.83 -6.56
CA GLN A 165 -8.86 1.72 -7.41
C GLN A 165 -8.97 0.40 -6.64
N GLU A 166 -8.03 0.10 -5.73
CA GLU A 166 -8.10 -1.05 -4.81
C GLU A 166 -9.39 -1.03 -3.97
N LYS A 167 -9.92 0.16 -3.66
CA LYS A 167 -11.19 0.37 -2.97
C LYS A 167 -12.39 0.50 -3.91
N SER A 168 -12.23 0.13 -5.19
CA SER A 168 -13.27 0.23 -6.23
C SER A 168 -13.82 1.65 -6.43
N VAL A 169 -13.01 2.69 -6.16
CA VAL A 169 -13.39 4.08 -6.39
C VAL A 169 -12.90 4.51 -7.76
N LEU A 170 -13.84 4.73 -8.67
CA LEU A 170 -13.59 5.30 -9.99
C LEU A 170 -13.66 6.83 -9.90
N LEU A 171 -12.60 7.50 -10.31
CA LEU A 171 -12.52 8.95 -10.37
C LEU A 171 -13.07 9.44 -11.71
N THR A 172 -13.81 10.56 -11.70
CA THR A 172 -14.11 11.29 -12.93
C THR A 172 -12.84 11.99 -13.45
N THR A 173 -12.86 12.45 -14.70
CA THR A 173 -11.75 13.22 -15.29
C THR A 173 -11.43 14.47 -14.47
N GLU A 174 -12.45 15.24 -14.10
CA GLU A 174 -12.30 16.44 -13.24
C GLU A 174 -11.72 16.10 -11.86
N GLN A 175 -12.15 14.99 -11.25
CA GLN A 175 -11.59 14.54 -9.97
C GLN A 175 -10.13 14.12 -10.12
N ALA A 176 -9.79 13.40 -11.18
CA ALA A 176 -8.43 12.96 -11.48
C ALA A 176 -7.48 14.16 -11.66
N GLU A 177 -7.91 15.21 -12.36
CA GLU A 177 -7.15 16.46 -12.50
C GLU A 177 -6.93 17.16 -11.16
N LYS A 178 -7.96 17.25 -10.31
CA LYS A 178 -7.83 17.80 -8.94
C LYS A 178 -6.86 16.98 -8.10
N VAL A 179 -6.94 15.64 -8.15
CA VAL A 179 -6.01 14.75 -7.46
C VAL A 179 -4.58 14.97 -7.96
N ARG A 180 -4.38 15.08 -9.29
CA ARG A 180 -3.06 15.36 -9.88
C ARG A 180 -2.51 16.70 -9.41
N ALA A 181 -3.33 17.74 -9.34
CA ALA A 181 -2.93 19.06 -8.84
C ALA A 181 -2.50 19.01 -7.35
N LEU A 182 -3.27 18.32 -6.50
CA LEU A 182 -2.91 18.10 -5.09
C LEU A 182 -1.59 17.33 -4.97
N CYS A 183 -1.40 16.26 -5.74
CA CYS A 183 -0.16 15.49 -5.74
C CYS A 183 1.04 16.30 -6.21
N ASN A 184 0.90 17.12 -7.27
CA ASN A 184 1.96 18.02 -7.74
C ASN A 184 2.33 19.08 -6.69
N SER A 185 1.34 19.63 -5.98
CA SER A 185 1.58 20.55 -4.86
C SER A 185 2.32 19.87 -3.71
N ALA A 186 1.91 18.65 -3.34
CA ALA A 186 2.59 17.83 -2.34
C ALA A 186 4.03 17.46 -2.75
N GLY A 187 4.28 17.22 -4.04
CA GLY A 187 5.61 16.98 -4.60
C GLY A 187 6.61 18.10 -4.30
N LYS A 188 6.15 19.36 -4.30
CA LYS A 188 6.96 20.54 -3.93
C LYS A 188 7.32 20.58 -2.44
N ARG A 189 6.55 19.92 -1.58
CA ARG A 189 6.75 19.90 -0.12
C ARG A 189 7.66 18.75 0.33
N LEU A 190 7.99 17.82 -0.57
CA LEU A 190 8.90 16.72 -0.25
C LEU A 190 10.35 17.18 -0.27
N PRO A 191 11.22 16.56 0.55
CA PRO A 191 12.65 16.83 0.48
C PRO A 191 13.23 16.37 -0.87
N ALA A 192 14.41 16.89 -1.22
CA ALA A 192 15.10 16.57 -2.47
C ALA A 192 15.28 15.06 -2.71
N THR A 193 15.56 14.31 -1.65
CA THR A 193 15.70 12.85 -1.65
C THR A 193 14.73 12.27 -0.64
N PRO A 194 13.46 12.03 -1.04
CA PRO A 194 12.46 11.53 -0.12
C PRO A 194 12.74 10.07 0.26
N THR A 195 12.58 9.78 1.55
CA THR A 195 12.63 8.40 2.04
C THR A 195 11.28 7.72 1.86
N SER A 196 11.25 6.38 1.92
CA SER A 196 10.00 5.62 1.90
C SER A 196 9.01 6.12 2.97
N SER A 197 9.52 6.48 4.16
CA SER A 197 8.71 7.04 5.26
C SER A 197 8.11 8.41 4.93
N SER A 198 8.89 9.34 4.33
CA SER A 198 8.36 10.66 3.96
C SER A 198 7.31 10.55 2.85
N MET A 199 7.53 9.68 1.87
CA MET A 199 6.53 9.36 0.82
C MET A 199 5.26 8.75 1.41
N ALA A 200 5.37 7.79 2.33
CA ALA A 200 4.23 7.15 2.98
C ALA A 200 3.41 8.15 3.82
N ARG A 201 4.08 9.04 4.55
CA ARG A 201 3.41 10.11 5.31
C ARG A 201 2.67 11.07 4.38
N MET A 202 3.32 11.55 3.32
CA MET A 202 2.71 12.47 2.37
C MET A 202 1.49 11.85 1.68
N ARG A 203 1.61 10.58 1.27
CA ARG A 203 0.51 9.82 0.67
C ARG A 203 -0.70 9.68 1.61
N SER A 204 -0.45 9.47 2.90
CA SER A 204 -1.50 9.39 3.91
C SER A 204 -2.24 10.71 4.10
N LEU A 205 -1.50 11.84 4.07
CA LEU A 205 -2.09 13.18 4.11
C LEU A 205 -2.93 13.46 2.87
N LEU A 206 -2.39 13.16 1.68
CA LEU A 206 -3.10 13.32 0.41
C LEU A 206 -4.40 12.51 0.36
N LEU A 207 -4.37 11.24 0.78
CA LEU A 207 -5.58 10.41 0.78
C LEU A 207 -6.68 10.99 1.68
N ARG A 208 -6.30 11.61 2.81
CA ARG A 208 -7.25 12.29 3.68
C ARG A 208 -7.82 13.55 3.02
N GLU A 209 -6.98 14.39 2.45
CA GLU A 209 -7.38 15.61 1.75
C GLU A 209 -8.30 15.30 0.57
N ILE A 210 -7.94 14.31 -0.26
CA ILE A 210 -8.76 13.82 -1.38
C ILE A 210 -10.10 13.27 -0.90
N PHE A 211 -10.10 12.49 0.19
CA PHE A 211 -11.32 11.99 0.80
C PHE A 211 -12.24 13.13 1.26
N GLU A 212 -11.69 14.20 1.81
CA GLU A 212 -12.44 15.33 2.36
C GLU A 212 -12.91 16.34 1.30
N GLU A 213 -12.14 16.55 0.23
CA GLU A 213 -12.36 17.64 -0.73
C GLU A 213 -12.79 17.19 -2.13
N VAL A 214 -12.31 16.03 -2.60
CA VAL A 214 -12.48 15.62 -4.00
C VAL A 214 -13.56 14.55 -4.16
N LEU A 215 -13.58 13.56 -3.27
CA LEU A 215 -14.52 12.44 -3.38
C LEU A 215 -15.94 12.87 -3.06
N THR A 216 -16.91 12.29 -3.77
CA THR A 216 -18.34 12.45 -3.48
C THR A 216 -18.72 11.67 -2.21
N ASP A 217 -19.85 12.02 -1.57
CA ASP A 217 -20.34 11.28 -0.39
C ASP A 217 -20.57 9.79 -0.69
N LYS A 218 -20.99 9.44 -1.92
CA LYS A 218 -21.16 8.03 -2.35
C LYS A 218 -19.82 7.29 -2.37
N GLN A 219 -18.78 7.90 -2.96
CA GLN A 219 -17.43 7.31 -2.98
C GLN A 219 -16.82 7.22 -1.57
N ARG A 220 -17.05 8.23 -0.72
CA ARG A 220 -16.61 8.20 0.69
C ARG A 220 -17.25 7.06 1.47
N LYS A 221 -18.56 6.83 1.31
CA LYS A 221 -19.27 5.67 1.90
C LYS A 221 -18.76 4.32 1.38
N ALA A 222 -18.29 4.25 0.14
CA ALA A 222 -17.70 3.02 -0.40
C ALA A 222 -16.32 2.70 0.23
N ILE A 223 -15.55 3.73 0.57
CA ILE A 223 -14.25 3.59 1.25
C ILE A 223 -14.42 3.29 2.74
N ASP A 224 -15.34 4.01 3.39
CA ASP A 224 -15.62 3.95 4.81
C ASP A 224 -17.15 3.84 5.01
N PRO A 225 -17.69 2.63 5.23
CA PRO A 225 -19.12 2.42 5.42
C PRO A 225 -19.72 3.21 6.60
N ASP A 226 -18.91 3.56 7.59
CA ASP A 226 -19.33 4.34 8.76
C ASP A 226 -19.35 5.85 8.46
N TYR A 227 -18.91 6.28 7.27
CA TYR A 227 -18.96 7.66 6.85
C TYR A 227 -20.41 8.16 6.77
N LYS A 228 -20.75 9.06 7.71
CA LYS A 228 -21.98 9.84 7.69
C LYS A 228 -21.71 11.20 7.06
N ALA A 229 -22.46 11.53 6.00
CA ALA A 229 -22.41 12.85 5.37
C ALA A 229 -22.69 13.95 6.42
N LYS A 230 -22.12 15.15 6.24
CA LYS A 230 -22.26 16.26 7.21
C LYS A 230 -23.74 16.54 7.56
N GLY A 231 -24.67 16.40 6.59
CA GLY A 231 -26.12 16.54 6.83
C GLY A 231 -26.75 15.42 7.67
N GLU A 232 -26.32 14.17 7.49
CA GLU A 232 -26.80 13.02 8.28
C GLU A 232 -26.29 13.07 9.73
N ARG A 233 -25.04 13.55 9.93
CA ARG A 233 -24.47 13.76 11.28
C ARG A 233 -25.31 14.75 12.10
N ARG A 234 -25.73 15.86 11.48
CA ARG A 234 -26.60 16.86 12.14
C ARG A 234 -27.93 16.26 12.56
N ARG A 235 -28.63 15.55 11.66
CA ARG A 235 -29.90 14.87 11.98
C ARG A 235 -29.76 13.86 13.12
N SER A 236 -28.68 13.08 13.16
CA SER A 236 -28.45 12.12 14.25
C SER A 236 -28.17 12.82 15.59
N SER A 237 -27.44 13.93 15.59
CA SER A 237 -27.16 14.73 16.78
C SER A 237 -28.42 15.41 17.30
N ASP A 238 -29.21 16.03 16.41
CA ASP A 238 -30.46 16.70 16.75
C ASP A 238 -31.51 15.72 17.26
N ARG A 239 -31.60 14.52 16.66
CA ARG A 239 -32.48 13.46 17.14
C ARG A 239 -32.10 13.00 18.55
N ARG A 240 -30.79 12.82 18.83
CA ARG A 240 -30.31 12.49 20.20
C ARG A 240 -30.57 13.63 21.19
N ARG A 241 -30.44 14.89 20.76
CA ARG A 241 -30.71 16.08 21.59
C ARG A 241 -32.19 16.17 21.95
N ASN A 242 -33.08 15.99 20.96
CA ASN A 242 -34.53 15.97 21.17
C ASN A 242 -34.98 14.78 22.04
N ASP A 243 -34.41 13.59 21.86
CA ASP A 243 -34.70 12.44 22.72
C ASP A 243 -34.29 12.68 24.17
N ARG A 244 -33.11 13.28 24.39
CA ARG A 244 -32.64 13.62 25.73
C ARG A 244 -33.53 14.68 26.39
N TYR A 245 -33.96 15.69 25.63
CA TYR A 245 -34.89 16.70 26.12
C TYR A 245 -36.26 16.09 26.47
N SER A 246 -36.77 15.20 25.63
CA SER A 246 -38.05 14.51 25.83
C SER A 246 -38.02 13.56 27.04
N ARG A 247 -36.93 12.80 27.23
CA ARG A 247 -36.74 11.93 28.41
C ARG A 247 -36.53 12.73 29.69
N GLY A 248 -35.78 13.83 29.63
CA GLY A 248 -35.58 14.74 30.76
C GLY A 248 -36.90 15.34 31.26
N ARG A 249 -37.80 15.71 30.34
CA ARG A 249 -39.13 16.25 30.70
C ARG A 249 -40.02 15.20 31.37
N ARG A 250 -40.04 13.95 30.87
CA ARG A 250 -40.82 12.85 31.48
C ARG A 250 -40.33 12.49 32.89
N ASN A 251 -39.01 12.42 33.11
CA ASN A 251 -38.47 12.11 34.44
C ASN A 251 -38.58 13.27 35.45
N ARG A 252 -38.66 14.53 34.99
CA ARG A 252 -38.89 15.67 35.90
C ARG A 252 -40.29 15.65 36.49
N GLY A 253 -41.30 15.24 35.72
CA GLY A 253 -42.67 15.06 36.23
C GLY A 253 -42.78 13.96 37.27
N GLN A 254 -42.09 12.83 37.08
CA GLN A 254 -42.12 11.72 38.05
C GLN A 254 -41.34 12.00 39.34
N ARG A 255 -40.26 12.79 39.30
CA ARG A 255 -39.49 13.13 40.51
C ARG A 255 -40.20 14.11 41.45
N ILE A 256 -41.18 14.89 40.98
CA ILE A 256 -41.98 15.77 41.84
C ILE A 256 -42.85 14.93 42.80
N ASN A 257 -43.28 13.74 42.40
CA ASN A 257 -44.11 12.87 43.24
C ASN A 257 -43.33 12.03 44.28
N LEU A 258 -41.99 11.99 44.22
CA LEU A 258 -41.16 11.20 45.15
C LEU A 258 -40.49 12.04 46.25
N ARG A 259 -40.64 13.38 46.22
CA ARG A 259 -40.06 14.30 47.22
C ARG A 259 -40.99 14.59 48.40
N GLY A 260 -41.98 13.71 48.64
CA GLY A 260 -42.78 13.67 49.88
C GLY A 260 -42.24 12.71 50.94
N GLY A 261 -41.19 11.93 50.64
CA GLY A 261 -40.63 10.95 51.55
C GLY A 261 -39.48 11.49 52.42
N LYS A 262 -39.81 11.82 53.67
CA LYS A 262 -38.94 11.90 54.87
C LYS A 262 -37.56 12.56 54.71
N ALA A 263 -37.46 13.77 55.27
CA ALA A 263 -36.19 14.42 55.60
C ALA A 263 -35.36 13.53 56.55
N GLY A 264 -34.44 12.75 56.01
CA GLY A 264 -33.42 12.06 56.78
C GLY A 264 -32.47 13.09 57.38
N LYS A 265 -32.33 13.06 58.71
CA LYS A 265 -31.33 13.81 59.47
C LYS A 265 -29.96 13.66 58.81
N LEU A 266 -29.46 14.76 58.24
CA LEU A 266 -28.07 14.85 57.78
C LEU A 266 -27.18 14.75 59.01
N GLN A 267 -26.41 13.66 59.09
CA GLN A 267 -25.35 13.56 60.08
C GLN A 267 -24.24 14.57 59.72
N PRO A 268 -23.67 15.27 60.71
CA PRO A 268 -22.60 16.22 60.48
C PRO A 268 -21.36 15.51 59.93
N LEU A 269 -20.80 16.08 58.86
CA LEU A 269 -19.57 15.59 58.23
C LEU A 269 -18.39 15.68 59.23
N PRO A 270 -17.55 14.64 59.33
CA PRO A 270 -16.37 14.66 60.17
C PRO A 270 -15.39 15.74 59.70
N LYS A 271 -14.88 16.52 60.65
CA LYS A 271 -13.90 17.58 60.41
C LYS A 271 -12.59 16.98 59.92
N ALA A 272 -12.07 17.51 58.82
CA ALA A 272 -10.78 17.10 58.26
C ALA A 272 -9.64 17.51 59.20
N THR A 273 -8.79 16.56 59.53
CA THR A 273 -7.52 16.80 60.24
C THR A 273 -6.46 17.36 59.28
N PRO A 274 -5.61 18.30 59.72
CA PRO A 274 -4.51 18.80 58.92
C PRO A 274 -3.48 17.68 58.67
N ARG A 275 -2.90 17.66 57.46
CA ARG A 275 -1.71 16.86 57.16
C ARG A 275 -0.47 17.66 57.56
N GLU A 276 0.36 17.07 58.40
CA GLU A 276 1.76 17.48 58.63
C GLU A 276 2.63 17.18 57.40
#